data_AF-A0A2E7SVZ2-F1
#
_entry.id   AF-A0A2E7SVZ2-F1
#
_cell.length_a   1.000
_cell.length_b   1.000
_cell.length_c   1.000
_cell.angle_alpha   90.00
_cell.angle_beta   90.00
_cell.angle_gamma   90.00
#
_symmetry.space_group_name_H-M   'P 1'
#
loop_
_entity.id
_entity.type
_entity.pdbx_description
1 polymer ?
#
loop_
_entity_poly.entity_id
_entity_poly.type
_entity_poly.pdbx_seq_one_letter_code
_entity_poly.pdbx_strand_id
1 'polypeptide(L)' 'MANHLKHDWHNAKLSDQDKVLCTLAEKLTLTPSETNLNDIRNLKRMGLSQEEISDAVQVIGYFNYINRVAEGLGVDPEKE' A
#
# COMPACT_ATOMS: atom_id res chain seq x y z
N MET A 1 6.94 -15.37 5.75
CA MET A 1 5.84 -14.43 5.52
C MET A 1 6.38 -13.05 5.17
N ALA A 2 7.16 -12.40 6.05
CA ALA A 2 7.78 -11.10 5.79
C ALA A 2 8.64 -11.04 4.51
N ASN A 3 9.47 -12.07 4.23
CA ASN A 3 10.29 -12.08 3.01
C ASN A 3 9.48 -12.11 1.70
N HIS A 4 8.31 -12.76 1.69
CA HIS A 4 7.46 -12.75 0.49
C HIS A 4 6.80 -11.38 0.32
N LEU A 5 6.27 -10.78 1.38
CA LEU A 5 5.74 -9.41 1.33
C LEU A 5 6.75 -8.38 0.81
N LYS A 6 8.04 -8.50 1.21
CA LYS A 6 9.10 -7.55 0.84
C LYS A 6 9.51 -7.63 -0.64
N HIS A 7 9.35 -8.79 -1.28
CA HIS A 7 9.82 -9.02 -2.66
C HIS A 7 8.68 -9.24 -3.66
N ASP A 8 7.65 -9.97 -3.25
CA ASP A 8 6.48 -10.28 -4.08
C ASP A 8 5.29 -10.72 -3.19
N TRP A 9 4.42 -9.76 -2.90
CA TRP A 9 3.24 -9.99 -2.08
C TRP A 9 2.17 -10.84 -2.77
N HIS A 10 2.19 -10.97 -4.11
CA HIS A 10 1.20 -11.77 -4.85
C HIS A 10 1.28 -13.26 -4.51
N ASN A 11 2.49 -13.74 -4.19
CA ASN A 11 2.75 -15.12 -3.78
C ASN A 11 2.73 -15.32 -2.26
N ALA A 12 2.46 -14.27 -1.48
CA ALA A 12 2.36 -14.38 -0.03
C ALA A 12 1.01 -14.98 0.39
N LYS A 13 1.03 -15.81 1.45
CA LYS A 13 -0.20 -16.33 2.08
C LYS A 13 -0.87 -15.21 2.90
N LEU A 14 -1.63 -14.38 2.22
CA LEU A 14 -2.37 -13.24 2.78
C LEU A 14 -3.85 -13.56 2.91
N SER A 15 -4.51 -12.93 3.89
CA SER A 15 -5.97 -12.90 3.95
C SER A 15 -6.51 -12.14 2.73
N ASP A 16 -7.79 -12.35 2.40
CA ASP A 16 -8.39 -11.61 1.29
C ASP A 16 -8.47 -10.10 1.58
N GLN A 17 -8.62 -9.73 2.85
CA GLN A 17 -8.55 -8.34 3.30
C GLN A 17 -7.17 -7.73 3.04
N ASP A 18 -6.10 -8.44 3.40
CA ASP A 18 -4.72 -7.98 3.17
C ASP A 18 -4.40 -7.87 1.67
N LYS A 19 -4.88 -8.80 0.83
CA LYS A 19 -4.68 -8.72 -0.62
C LYS A 19 -5.32 -7.47 -1.22
N VAL A 20 -6.52 -7.10 -0.79
CA VAL A 20 -7.20 -5.89 -1.30
C VAL A 20 -6.46 -4.63 -0.84
N LEU A 21 -5.91 -4.62 0.39
CA LEU A 21 -5.05 -3.54 0.86
C LEU A 21 -3.75 -3.43 0.05
N CYS A 22 -3.06 -4.54 -0.21
CA CYS A 22 -1.88 -4.55 -1.06
C CYS A 22 -2.18 -4.10 -2.49
N THR A 23 -3.32 -4.50 -3.04
CA THR A 23 -3.79 -4.04 -4.37
C THR A 23 -4.01 -2.53 -4.40
N LEU A 24 -4.63 -1.96 -3.36
CA LEU A 24 -4.81 -0.51 -3.24
C LEU A 24 -3.45 0.20 -3.14
N ALA A 25 -2.52 -0.33 -2.32
CA ALA A 25 -1.19 0.23 -2.15
C ALA A 25 -0.42 0.26 -3.47
N GLU A 26 -0.38 -0.86 -4.19
CA GLU A 26 0.26 -0.95 -5.50
C GLU A 26 -0.33 0.04 -6.51
N LYS A 27 -1.66 0.12 -6.61
CA LYS A 27 -2.34 1.05 -7.52
C LYS A 27 -2.06 2.51 -7.17
N LEU A 28 -2.11 2.90 -5.90
CA LEU A 28 -1.79 4.27 -5.46
C LEU A 28 -0.31 4.62 -5.64
N THR A 29 0.58 3.63 -5.63
CA THR A 29 2.01 3.85 -5.87
C THR A 29 2.35 3.97 -7.35
N LEU A 30 1.79 3.11 -8.21
CA LEU A 30 2.14 3.03 -9.62
C LEU A 30 1.26 3.91 -10.53
N THR A 31 -0.05 3.95 -10.26
CA THR A 31 -1.06 4.61 -11.11
C THR A 31 -2.07 5.41 -10.26
N PRO A 32 -1.63 6.36 -9.42
CA PRO A 32 -2.51 7.07 -8.50
C PRO A 32 -3.68 7.79 -9.18
N SER A 33 -3.48 8.28 -10.41
CA SER A 33 -4.52 8.94 -11.23
C SER A 33 -5.67 8.04 -11.64
N GLU A 34 -5.49 6.71 -11.57
CA GLU A 34 -6.50 5.72 -11.95
C GLU A 34 -7.30 5.20 -10.75
N THR A 35 -6.88 5.56 -9.53
CA THR A 35 -7.60 5.21 -8.30
C THR A 35 -8.94 5.94 -8.26
N ASN A 36 -10.00 5.20 -7.98
CA ASN A 36 -11.37 5.70 -8.03
C ASN A 36 -12.24 5.11 -6.92
N LEU A 37 -13.50 5.57 -6.85
CA LEU A 37 -14.44 5.17 -5.81
C LEU A 37 -14.72 3.66 -5.74
N ASN A 38 -14.52 2.91 -6.82
CA ASN A 38 -14.70 1.46 -6.78
C ASN A 38 -13.63 0.77 -5.95
N ASP A 39 -12.39 1.26 -5.95
CA ASP A 39 -11.31 0.72 -5.11
C ASP A 39 -11.68 0.85 -3.62
N ILE A 40 -12.22 2.02 -3.24
CA ILE A 40 -12.70 2.29 -1.87
C ILE A 40 -13.91 1.42 -1.51
N ARG A 41 -14.85 1.23 -2.44
CA ARG A 41 -16.02 0.36 -2.21
C ARG A 41 -15.61 -1.10 -2.03
N ASN A 42 -14.56 -1.57 -2.71
CA ASN A 42 -14.06 -2.93 -2.56
C ASN A 42 -13.57 -3.18 -1.12
N LEU A 43 -12.82 -2.22 -0.56
CA LEU A 43 -12.34 -2.29 0.84
C LEU A 43 -13.50 -2.31 1.83
N LYS A 44 -14.52 -1.45 1.64
CA LYS A 44 -15.73 -1.47 2.48
C LYS A 44 -16.46 -2.81 2.45
N ARG A 45 -16.54 -3.46 1.29
CA ARG A 45 -17.17 -4.79 1.16
C ARG A 45 -16.38 -5.89 1.88
N MET A 46 -15.09 -5.66 2.14
CA MET A 46 -14.26 -6.54 2.98
C MET A 46 -14.40 -6.24 4.47
N GLY A 47 -15.27 -5.31 4.86
CA GLY A 47 -15.56 -4.99 6.24
C GLY A 47 -14.70 -3.88 6.84
N LEU A 48 -13.83 -3.24 6.05
CA LEU A 48 -13.03 -2.11 6.56
C LEU A 48 -13.92 -0.90 6.84
N SER A 49 -13.65 -0.25 7.97
CA SER A 49 -14.24 1.03 8.34
C SER A 49 -13.68 2.17 7.48
N GLN A 50 -14.34 3.32 7.55
CA GLN A 50 -13.85 4.52 6.86
C GLN A 50 -12.52 5.02 7.44
N GLU A 51 -12.36 4.89 8.74
CA GLU A 51 -11.14 5.22 9.47
C GLU A 51 -9.98 4.32 9.02
N GLU A 52 -10.20 2.99 8.98
CA GLU A 52 -9.18 2.03 8.53
C GLU A 52 -8.75 2.28 7.08
N ILE A 53 -9.69 2.62 6.20
CA ILE A 53 -9.38 2.99 4.81
C ILE A 53 -8.58 4.29 4.75
N SER A 54 -8.97 5.30 5.55
CA SER A 54 -8.26 6.57 5.62
C SER A 54 -6.83 6.36 6.12
N ASP A 55 -6.63 5.52 7.14
CA ASP A 55 -5.31 5.19 7.67
C ASP A 55 -4.45 4.49 6.62
N ALA A 56 -5.00 3.51 5.90
CA ALA A 56 -4.29 2.83 4.83
C ALA A 56 -3.82 3.81 3.74
N VAL A 57 -4.70 4.69 3.25
CA VAL A 57 -4.35 5.67 2.21
C VAL A 57 -3.28 6.65 2.70
N GLN A 58 -3.35 7.10 3.95
CA GLN A 58 -2.35 8.00 4.55
C GLN A 58 -0.98 7.33 4.67
N VAL A 59 -0.93 6.07 5.16
CA VAL A 59 0.32 5.30 5.27
C VAL A 59 0.94 5.08 3.89
N ILE A 60 0.15 4.66 2.90
CA ILE A 60 0.61 4.49 1.52
C ILE A 60 1.17 5.82 0.97
N GLY A 61 0.45 6.92 1.16
CA GLY A 61 0.87 8.25 0.73
C GLY A 61 2.17 8.71 1.40
N TYR A 62 2.30 8.49 2.70
CA TYR A 62 3.49 8.82 3.46
C TYR A 62 4.72 8.07 2.95
N PHE A 63 4.62 6.76 2.74
CA PHE A 63 5.73 5.97 2.19
C PHE A 63 6.08 6.39 0.76
N ASN A 64 5.08 6.69 -0.07
CA ASN A 64 5.30 7.25 -1.40
C ASN A 64 6.07 8.58 -1.34
N TYR A 65 5.77 9.46 -0.39
CA TYR A 65 6.49 10.71 -0.21
C TYR A 65 7.93 10.49 0.29
N ILE A 66 8.10 9.76 1.40
CA ILE A 66 9.43 9.62 2.02
C ILE A 66 10.40 8.82 1.14
N ASN A 67 9.92 7.81 0.41
CA ASN A 67 10.76 7.06 -0.53
C ASN A 67 11.29 7.97 -1.64
N ARG A 68 10.44 8.86 -2.19
CA ARG A 68 10.86 9.85 -3.20
C ARG A 68 11.88 10.85 -2.65
N VAL A 69 11.73 11.27 -1.39
CA VAL A 69 12.69 12.15 -0.72
C VAL A 69 14.02 11.43 -0.52
N ALA A 70 14.01 10.22 0.01
CA ALA A 70 15.21 9.43 0.28
C ALA A 70 15.96 9.10 -1.02
N GLU A 71 15.28 8.54 -2.01
CA GLU A 71 15.86 8.20 -3.32
C GLU A 71 16.32 9.44 -4.08
N GLY A 72 15.51 10.51 -4.07
CA GLY A 72 15.83 11.76 -4.77
C GLY A 72 17.03 12.52 -4.18
N LEU A 73 17.32 12.32 -2.89
CA LEU A 73 18.47 12.91 -2.20
C LEU A 73 19.66 11.94 -2.06
N GLY A 74 19.52 10.68 -2.48
CA GLY A 74 20.56 9.66 -2.32
C GLY A 74 20.84 9.30 -0.86
N VAL A 75 19.80 9.31 -0.01
CA VAL A 75 19.93 8.89 1.39
C VAL A 75 20.09 7.38 1.44
N ASP A 76 21.19 6.92 2.05
CA ASP A 76 21.38 5.49 2.30
C ASP A 76 20.33 4.97 3.29
N PRO A 77 19.74 3.79 3.05
CA PRO A 77 18.88 3.16 4.05
C PRO A 77 19.66 2.94 5.35
N GLU A 78 18.98 3.06 6.49
CA GLU A 78 19.57 2.67 7.76
C GLU A 78 20.03 1.22 7.69
N LYS A 79 21.21 0.95 8.27
CA LYS A 79 21.77 -0.40 8.31
C LYS A 79 20.88 -1.25 9.22
N GLU A 80 20.39 -2.37 8.70
CA GLU A 80 19.67 -3.41 9.45
C GLU A 80 20.54 -4.04 10.56
#